data_AF-A0A6P2AYQ1-F1
#
_entry.id   AF-A0A6P2AYQ1-F1
#
_cell.length_a   1.000
_cell.length_b   1.000
_cell.length_c   1.000
_cell.angle_alpha   90.00
_cell.angle_beta   90.00
_cell.angle_gamma   90.00
#
_symmetry.space_group_name_H-M   'P 1'
#
loop_
_entity.id
_entity.type
_entity.pdbx_description
1 polymer ?
#
loop_
_entity_poly.entity_id
_entity_poly.type
_entity_poly.pdbx_seq_one_letter_code
_entity_poly.pdbx_strand_id
1 'polypeptide(L)'
;MAIVARLIFNLLPNKGSVFLLMDRINWKLGKSNVNILMLAVSYKNASFPLVFKMLDKRGNSSSAERNEAIGIPPFSFIFPK
;
A
#
# COMPACT_ATOMS: atom_id res chain seq x y z
N MET A 1 -3.87 8.20 -6.45
CA MET A 1 -3.70 6.82 -5.95
C MET A 1 -5.01 6.05 -5.86
N ALA A 2 -6.11 6.64 -5.35
CA ALA A 2 -7.38 5.94 -5.18
C ALA A 2 -7.89 5.20 -6.43
N ILE A 3 -7.93 5.87 -7.58
CA ILE A 3 -8.40 5.27 -8.85
C ILE A 3 -7.51 4.10 -9.26
N VAL A 4 -6.19 4.24 -9.12
CA VAL A 4 -5.22 3.19 -9.45
C VAL A 4 -5.40 1.98 -8.52
N ALA A 5 -5.56 2.20 -7.21
CA ALA A 5 -5.84 1.14 -6.25
C ALA A 5 -7.13 0.38 -6.60
N ARG A 6 -8.21 1.11 -6.89
CA ARG A 6 -9.50 0.52 -7.31
C ARG A 6 -9.37 -0.22 -8.64
N LEU A 7 -8.62 0.31 -9.60
CA LEU A 7 -8.35 -0.36 -10.87
C LEU A 7 -7.60 -1.67 -10.65
N ILE A 8 -6.50 -1.65 -9.89
CA ILE A 8 -5.71 -2.85 -9.55
C ILE A 8 -6.61 -3.89 -8.90
N PHE A 9 -7.39 -3.50 -7.89
CA PHE A 9 -8.31 -4.42 -7.22
C PHE A 9 -9.36 -4.99 -8.19
N ASN A 10 -9.93 -4.17 -9.07
CA ASN A 10 -10.92 -4.60 -10.05
C ASN A 10 -10.37 -5.58 -11.10
N LEU A 11 -9.08 -5.44 -11.46
CA LEU A 11 -8.40 -6.34 -12.38
C LEU A 11 -8.09 -7.71 -11.74
N LEU A 12 -8.14 -7.85 -10.42
CA LEU A 12 -7.93 -9.14 -9.78
C LEU A 12 -9.08 -10.11 -10.12
N PRO A 13 -8.78 -11.31 -10.64
CA PRO A 13 -9.77 -12.35 -10.87
C PRO A 13 -10.18 -13.03 -9.57
N ASN A 14 -11.45 -13.42 -9.44
CA ASN A 14 -11.99 -14.15 -8.28
C ASN A 14 -11.72 -13.43 -6.94
N LYS A 15 -12.45 -12.33 -6.72
CA LYS A 15 -12.33 -11.42 -5.57
C LYS A 15 -12.97 -11.97 -4.30
N GLY A 16 -12.61 -13.21 -3.92
CA GLY A 16 -13.00 -13.78 -2.63
C GLY A 16 -12.32 -13.05 -1.46
N SER A 17 -12.04 -13.75 -0.37
CA SER A 17 -11.26 -13.17 0.72
C SER A 17 -9.88 -12.72 0.20
N VAL A 18 -9.57 -11.44 0.39
CA VAL A 18 -8.27 -10.86 0.05
C VAL A 18 -7.45 -10.62 1.31
N PHE A 19 -6.14 -10.80 1.19
CA PHE A 19 -5.20 -10.47 2.26
C PHE A 19 -4.53 -9.14 1.93
N LEU A 20 -4.45 -8.28 2.93
CA LEU A 20 -3.72 -7.02 2.83
C LEU A 20 -2.36 -7.18 3.47
N LEU A 21 -1.35 -6.68 2.76
CA LEU A 21 0.04 -6.70 3.16
C LEU A 21 0.49 -5.27 3.37
N MET A 22 1.19 -5.02 4.47
CA MET A 22 1.88 -3.77 4.70
C MET A 22 3.38 -4.03 4.58
N ASP A 23 4.04 -3.33 3.67
CA ASP A 23 5.47 -3.45 3.44
C ASP A 23 6.17 -2.11 3.54
N ARG A 24 7.48 -2.13 3.76
CA ARG A 24 8.32 -0.93 3.72
C ARG A 24 9.58 -1.13 2.91
N ILE A 25 9.88 -0.13 2.09
CA ILE A 25 11.13 -0.04 1.36
C ILE A 25 11.94 1.10 1.96
N ASN A 26 13.12 0.80 2.51
CA ASN A 26 14.07 1.81 2.98
C ASN A 26 15.38 1.67 2.22
N TRP A 27 15.61 2.56 1.27
CA TRP A 27 16.84 2.65 0.49
C TRP A 27 17.56 3.96 0.73
N LYS A 28 18.86 3.97 0.45
CA LYS A 28 19.69 5.16 0.41
C LYS A 28 20.25 5.33 -1.00
N LEU A 29 19.73 6.31 -1.73
CA LEU A 29 20.18 6.65 -3.07
C LEU A 29 21.19 7.81 -2.97
N GLY A 30 22.48 7.49 -2.90
CA GLY A 30 23.53 8.46 -2.65
C GLY A 30 23.36 9.14 -1.28
N LYS A 31 23.03 10.43 -1.28
CA LYS A 31 22.72 11.20 -0.05
C LYS A 31 21.24 11.21 0.30
N SER A 32 20.36 10.80 -0.62
CA SER A 32 18.91 10.85 -0.45
C SER A 32 18.38 9.57 0.20
N ASN A 33 17.46 9.69 1.15
CA ASN A 33 16.75 8.55 1.71
C ASN A 33 15.45 8.34 0.94
N VAL A 34 15.21 7.11 0.50
CA VAL A 34 13.93 6.68 -0.09
C VAL A 34 13.28 5.77 0.94
N ASN A 35 12.22 6.26 1.57
CA ASN A 35 11.49 5.50 2.57
C ASN A 35 10.02 5.44 2.17
N ILE A 36 9.57 4.27 1.73
CA ILE A 36 8.21 4.05 1.22
C ILE A 36 7.49 3.13 2.18
N LEU A 37 6.33 3.55 2.67
CA LEU A 37 5.36 2.69 3.32
C LEU A 37 4.30 2.31 2.28
N MET A 38 4.01 1.02 2.14
CA MET A 38 3.17 0.50 1.08
C MET A 38 2.10 -0.44 1.64
N LEU A 39 0.85 -0.22 1.23
CA LEU A 39 -0.24 -1.17 1.41
C LEU A 39 -0.48 -1.88 0.07
N ALA A 40 -0.52 -3.20 0.11
CA ALA A 40 -0.68 -4.06 -1.04
C ALA A 40 -1.75 -5.13 -0.78
N VAL A 41 -2.25 -5.73 -1.85
CA VAL A 41 -3.11 -6.90 -1.80
C VAL A 41 -2.33 -8.13 -2.26
N SER A 42 -2.43 -9.21 -1.48
CA SER A 42 -1.89 -10.51 -1.86
C SER A 42 -2.87 -11.25 -2.75
N TYR A 43 -2.38 -11.75 -3.88
CA TYR A 43 -3.14 -12.59 -4.78
C TYR A 43 -2.23 -13.64 -5.42
N LYS A 44 -2.56 -14.93 -5.24
CA LYS A 44 -1.83 -16.08 -5.81
C LYS A 44 -0.30 -15.94 -5.72
N ASN A 45 0.22 -15.76 -4.49
CA ASN A 45 1.65 -15.61 -4.20
C ASN A 45 2.32 -14.37 -4.80
N ALA A 46 1.55 -13.44 -5.38
CA ALA A 46 2.01 -12.12 -5.80
C ALA A 46 1.44 -11.03 -4.89
N SER A 47 2.20 -9.94 -4.74
CA SER A 47 1.78 -8.75 -4.00
C SER A 47 1.57 -7.61 -4.98
N PHE A 48 0.36 -7.04 -5.00
CA PHE A 48 0.02 -5.91 -5.86
C PHE A 48 -0.12 -4.63 -5.02
N PRO A 49 0.73 -3.62 -5.24
CA PRO A 49 0.68 -2.38 -4.49
C PRO A 49 -0.63 -1.62 -4.77
N LEU A 50 -1.30 -1.17 -3.71
CA LEU A 50 -2.52 -0.37 -3.81
C LEU A 50 -2.25 1.09 -3.46
N VAL A 51 -1.57 1.32 -2.34
CA VAL A 51 -1.28 2.65 -1.79
C VAL A 51 0.18 2.69 -1.38
N PHE A 52 0.85 3.81 -1.65
CA PHE A 52 2.17 4.06 -1.11
C PHE A 52 2.28 5.49 -0.61
N LYS A 53 3.05 5.66 0.47
CA LYS A 53 3.39 6.95 1.07
C LYS A 53 4.89 7.06 1.21
N MET A 54 5.45 8.13 0.66
CA MET A 54 6.83 8.51 0.93
C MET A 54 6.90 9.09 2.34
N LEU A 55 7.77 8.54 3.17
CA LEU A 55 8.04 9.03 4.51
C LEU A 55 9.29 9.91 4.46
N ASP A 56 9.15 11.16 4.90
CA ASP A 56 10.26 12.11 4.97
C ASP A 56 11.12 11.88 6.23
N LYS A 57 11.58 10.64 6.38
CA LYS A 57 12.47 10.21 7.47
C LYS A 57 13.19 8.92 7.11
N ARG A 58 14.25 8.60 7.85
CA ARG A 58 14.90 7.28 7.79
C ARG A 58 14.32 6.35 8.85
N GLY A 59 14.44 5.03 8.65
CA GLY A 59 14.02 4.04 9.63
C GLY A 59 12.51 3.80 9.57
N ASN A 60 11.94 3.33 10.68
CA ASN A 60 10.60 2.71 10.73
C ASN A 60 9.42 3.67 10.63
N SER A 61 8.31 3.16 10.09
CA SER A 61 7.03 3.85 10.16
C SER A 61 6.45 3.80 11.59
N SER A 62 5.75 4.84 12.01
CA SER A 62 4.95 4.83 13.25
C SER A 62 3.60 4.16 13.01
N SER A 63 2.88 3.84 14.09
CA SER A 63 1.50 3.34 14.00
C SER A 63 0.56 4.38 13.37
N ALA A 64 0.78 5.67 13.63
CA ALA A 64 0.00 6.75 13.02
C ALA A 64 0.15 6.77 11.49
N GLU A 65 1.39 6.64 10.99
CA GLU A 65 1.66 6.60 9.53
C GLU A 65 1.04 5.35 8.87
N ARG A 66 1.02 4.21 9.57
CA ARG A 66 0.35 2.99 9.10
C ARG A 66 -1.16 3.17 9.04
N ASN A 67 -1.76 3.75 10.07
CA ASN A 67 -3.20 4.03 10.12
C ASN A 67 -3.61 5.01 9.02
N GLU A 68 -2.79 6.01 8.72
CA GLU A 68 -3.05 6.95 7.64
C GLU A 68 -2.99 6.28 6.26
N ALA A 69 -1.98 5.44 6.01
CA ALA A 69 -1.85 4.68 4.76
C ALA A 69 -3.02 3.70 4.54
N ILE A 70 -3.59 3.18 5.63
CA ILE A 70 -4.80 2.36 5.66
C ILE A 70 -6.03 3.25 5.37
N GLY A 71 -6.16 4.40 6.02
CA GLY A 71 -7.34 5.26 5.92
C GLY A 71 -7.51 6.00 4.60
N ILE A 72 -6.44 6.15 3.80
CA ILE A 72 -6.46 6.96 2.57
C ILE A 72 -5.89 6.15 1.41
N PRO A 73 -6.67 5.88 0.34
CA PRO A 73 -8.09 6.19 0.15
C PRO A 73 -9.01 5.38 1.08
N PRO A 74 -10.26 5.81 1.30
CA PRO A 74 -11.22 5.04 2.09
C PRO A 74 -11.34 3.60 1.57
N PHE A 75 -11.34 2.62 2.48
CA PHE A 75 -11.46 1.20 2.12
C PHE A 75 -12.65 0.91 1.22
N SER A 76 -13.80 1.51 1.50
CA SER A 76 -15.02 1.37 0.71
C SER A 76 -14.89 1.84 -0.74
N PHE A 77 -13.93 2.72 -1.02
CA PHE A 77 -13.64 3.15 -2.38
C PHE A 77 -12.84 2.10 -3.17
N ILE A 78 -11.87 1.46 -2.52
CA ILE A 78 -10.98 0.47 -3.15
C ILE A 78 -11.68 -0.88 -3.25
N PHE A 79 -12.39 -1.28 -2.19
CA PHE A 79 -13.07 -2.55 -2.03
C PHE A 79 -14.59 -2.31 -1.99
N PRO A 80 -15.23 -2.06 -3.15
CA PRO A 80 -16.68 -1.97 -3.20
C PRO A 80 -17.31 -3.30 -2.76
N LYS A 81 -18.45 -3.21 -2.06
CA LYS A 81 -19.27 -4.38 -1.71
C LYS A 81 -19.78 -5.10 -2.95
#